data_AF-A0A7C5DIE5-F1
#
_entry.id   AF-A0A7C5DIE5-F1
#
_cell.length_a   1.000
_cell.length_b   1.000
_cell.length_c   1.000
_cell.angle_alpha   90.00
_cell.angle_beta   90.00
_cell.angle_gamma   90.00
#
_symmetry.space_group_name_H-M   'P 1'
#
loop_
_entity.id
_entity.type
_entity.pdbx_description
1 polymer ?
#
loop_
_entity_poly.entity_id
_entity_poly.type
_entity_poly.pdbx_seq_one_letter_code
_entity_poly.pdbx_strand_id
1 'polypeptide(L)'
;MDNDYISKSMTIKLENCLPEYPKFEEGIRRAPKREMNLNKNEIALALKNALRYIPQELHKKLAPEFLDELLNHGHIYGYRFRPEGRIYGKPVNEYMGKCLEGKAFQVMIDNNLDFETALYPYELVTYGETGAVCQNWMQYRLIKKYLENLTHENTLVCMSGHPLGFFKSSPNSPRVINTNGLMIGEFDNQEDFNRANALGVANYGQMTAGGWMYIGPQGIV
;
A
#
# COMPACT_ATOMS: atom_id res chain seq x y z
N MET A 1 2.17 -22.95 -1.70
CA MET A 1 3.05 -22.14 -0.84
C MET A 1 2.33 -21.88 0.48
N ASP A 2 2.99 -22.20 1.59
CA ASP A 2 2.50 -21.95 2.95
C ASP A 2 3.06 -20.62 3.49
N ASN A 3 2.33 -19.96 4.40
CA ASN A 3 2.67 -18.65 4.94
C ASN A 3 3.99 -18.68 5.75
N ASP A 4 4.34 -19.80 6.35
CA ASP A 4 5.60 -19.96 7.10
C ASP A 4 6.81 -19.88 6.16
N TYR A 5 6.71 -20.53 5.00
CA TYR A 5 7.74 -20.43 3.96
C TYR A 5 7.91 -19.00 3.43
N ILE A 6 6.79 -18.28 3.21
CA ILE A 6 6.82 -16.87 2.78
C ILE A 6 7.51 -16.03 3.85
N SER A 7 7.10 -16.17 5.12
CA SER A 7 7.67 -15.42 6.24
C SER A 7 9.17 -15.64 6.41
N LYS A 8 9.64 -16.89 6.26
CA LYS A 8 11.07 -17.25 6.31
C LYS A 8 11.88 -16.69 5.14
N SER A 9 11.25 -16.45 4.00
CA SER A 9 11.90 -15.90 2.81
C SER A 9 11.97 -14.36 2.85
N MET A 10 11.14 -13.70 3.66
CA MET A 10 11.13 -12.25 3.81
C MET A 10 12.23 -11.76 4.76
N THR A 11 13.17 -10.97 4.24
CA THR A 11 14.21 -10.31 5.05
C THR A 11 13.69 -9.08 5.79
N ILE A 12 12.69 -8.40 5.23
CA ILE A 12 11.98 -7.27 5.83
C ILE A 12 10.53 -7.67 6.03
N LYS A 13 10.06 -7.62 7.27
CA LYS A 13 8.71 -8.01 7.67
C LYS A 13 8.13 -7.04 8.69
N LEU A 14 6.80 -7.09 8.83
CA LEU A 14 6.14 -6.42 9.94
C LEU A 14 6.45 -7.17 11.25
N GLU A 15 6.52 -6.41 12.33
CA GLU A 15 6.79 -6.96 13.67
C GLU A 15 5.61 -7.82 14.13
N ASN A 16 5.89 -8.79 15.00
CA ASN A 16 4.87 -9.60 15.66
C ASN A 16 4.25 -8.83 16.84
N CYS A 17 3.77 -7.62 16.55
CA CYS A 17 3.05 -6.78 17.47
C CYS A 17 1.73 -6.38 16.79
N LEU A 18 0.63 -6.45 17.55
CA LEU A 18 -0.66 -6.00 17.08
C LEU A 18 -0.79 -4.51 17.42
N PRO A 19 -0.78 -3.58 16.45
CA PRO A 19 -0.93 -2.16 16.74
C PRO A 19 -2.31 -1.87 17.34
N GLU A 20 -2.40 -0.81 18.14
CA GLU A 20 -3.70 -0.27 18.54
C GLU A 20 -4.50 0.17 17.31
N TYR A 21 -5.83 0.12 17.42
CA TYR A 21 -6.68 0.54 16.31
C TYR A 21 -6.66 2.07 16.26
N PRO A 22 -6.31 2.69 15.12
CA PRO A 22 -6.12 4.13 15.06
C PRO A 22 -7.47 4.86 15.18
N LYS A 23 -7.38 6.11 15.64
CA LYS A 23 -8.52 7.04 15.63
C LYS A 23 -8.65 7.68 14.25
N PHE A 24 -9.90 7.95 13.87
CA PHE A 24 -10.25 8.67 12.65
C PHE A 24 -10.82 10.03 13.03
N GLU A 25 -10.19 11.08 12.53
CA GLU A 25 -10.67 12.46 12.68
C GLU A 25 -11.98 12.65 11.92
N GLU A 26 -12.95 13.29 12.58
CA GLU A 26 -14.23 13.65 11.97
C GLU A 26 -14.04 14.74 10.90
N GLY A 27 -14.91 14.75 9.88
CA GLY A 27 -14.87 15.73 8.79
C GLY A 27 -13.84 15.44 7.69
N ILE A 28 -12.91 14.51 7.91
CA ILE A 28 -11.99 14.04 6.85
C ILE A 28 -12.73 13.08 5.91
N ARG A 29 -12.63 13.34 4.61
CA ARG A 29 -13.35 12.60 3.57
C ARG A 29 -12.93 11.12 3.54
N ARG A 30 -13.90 10.23 3.32
CA ARG A 30 -13.74 8.77 3.23
C ARG A 30 -14.14 8.26 1.85
N ALA A 31 -13.43 7.25 1.34
CA ALA A 31 -13.79 6.64 0.08
C ALA A 31 -15.16 5.93 0.18
N PRO A 32 -15.99 5.99 -0.88
CA PRO A 32 -17.19 5.17 -0.92
C PRO A 32 -16.84 3.68 -0.94
N LYS A 33 -17.83 2.84 -0.58
CA LYS A 33 -17.69 1.39 -0.70
C LYS A 33 -17.30 1.01 -2.14
N ARG A 34 -16.24 0.22 -2.27
CA ARG A 34 -15.77 -0.29 -3.56
C ARG A 34 -16.69 -1.38 -4.06
N GLU A 35 -16.84 -1.44 -5.38
CA GLU A 35 -17.51 -2.58 -6.01
C GLU A 35 -16.70 -3.85 -5.73
N MET A 36 -17.40 -4.88 -5.26
CA MET A 36 -16.79 -6.14 -4.88
C MET A 36 -17.73 -7.29 -5.26
N ASN A 37 -17.38 -7.99 -6.34
CA ASN A 37 -18.10 -9.16 -6.85
C ASN A 37 -17.24 -10.41 -6.64
N LEU A 38 -17.02 -10.78 -5.37
CA LEU A 38 -16.23 -11.96 -4.99
C LEU A 38 -17.13 -13.10 -4.51
N ASN A 39 -16.85 -14.31 -4.97
CA ASN A 39 -17.48 -15.51 -4.41
C ASN A 39 -16.83 -15.93 -3.08
N LYS A 40 -17.39 -16.93 -2.40
CA LYS A 40 -16.90 -17.39 -1.08
C LYS A 40 -15.43 -17.82 -1.08
N ASN A 41 -14.96 -18.49 -2.13
CA ASN A 41 -13.57 -18.93 -2.24
C ASN A 41 -12.64 -17.74 -2.45
N GLU A 42 -13.11 -16.72 -3.17
CA GLU A 42 -12.35 -15.50 -3.43
C GLU A 42 -12.28 -14.58 -2.23
N ILE A 43 -13.34 -14.51 -1.42
CA ILE A 43 -13.29 -13.84 -0.13
C ILE A 43 -12.21 -14.49 0.76
N ALA A 44 -12.19 -15.82 0.83
CA ALA A 44 -11.13 -16.54 1.56
C ALA A 44 -9.73 -16.26 0.98
N LEU A 45 -9.62 -16.14 -0.35
CA LEU A 45 -8.37 -15.79 -1.02
C LEU A 45 -7.94 -14.35 -0.73
N ALA A 46 -8.85 -13.37 -0.74
CA ALA A 46 -8.59 -11.98 -0.40
C ALA A 46 -8.05 -11.86 1.03
N LEU A 47 -8.68 -12.57 1.97
CA LEU A 47 -8.20 -12.64 3.36
C LEU A 47 -6.80 -13.24 3.43
N LYS A 48 -6.55 -14.37 2.76
CA LYS A 48 -5.23 -14.99 2.72
C LYS A 48 -4.18 -14.05 2.11
N ASN A 49 -4.55 -13.33 1.06
CA ASN A 49 -3.71 -12.34 0.39
C ASN A 49 -3.37 -11.16 1.31
N ALA A 50 -4.31 -10.65 2.11
CA ALA A 50 -4.02 -9.62 3.09
C ALA A 50 -3.14 -10.14 4.25
N LEU A 51 -3.44 -11.34 4.75
CA LEU A 51 -2.72 -11.96 5.86
C LEU A 51 -1.28 -12.37 5.53
N ARG A 52 -0.90 -12.45 4.24
CA ARG A 52 0.47 -12.76 3.81
C ARG A 52 1.53 -11.79 4.35
N TYR A 53 1.12 -10.55 4.68
CA TYR A 53 1.99 -9.51 5.23
C TYR A 53 2.20 -9.62 6.75
N ILE A 54 1.42 -10.46 7.42
CA ILE A 54 1.29 -10.47 8.87
C ILE A 54 1.86 -11.78 9.44
N PRO A 55 2.55 -11.75 10.59
CA PRO A 55 2.90 -12.96 11.35
C PRO A 55 1.68 -13.85 11.64
N GLN A 56 1.84 -15.17 11.50
CA GLN A 56 0.73 -16.13 11.59
C GLN A 56 0.02 -16.10 12.95
N GLU A 57 0.74 -15.78 14.01
CA GLU A 57 0.25 -15.69 15.38
C GLU A 57 -0.87 -14.64 15.53
N LEU A 58 -0.89 -13.64 14.64
CA LEU A 58 -1.90 -12.58 14.66
C LEU A 58 -3.10 -12.87 13.74
N HIS A 59 -3.03 -13.90 12.89
CA HIS A 59 -4.05 -14.16 11.86
C HIS A 59 -5.44 -14.40 12.47
N LYS A 60 -5.53 -15.16 13.57
CA LYS A 60 -6.82 -15.44 14.23
C LYS A 60 -7.53 -14.17 14.72
N LYS A 61 -6.75 -13.14 15.10
CA LYS A 61 -7.30 -11.86 15.58
C LYS A 61 -7.66 -10.93 14.42
N LEU A 62 -6.84 -10.91 13.36
CA LEU A 62 -6.98 -9.97 12.25
C LEU A 62 -7.94 -10.45 11.15
N ALA A 63 -8.12 -11.75 10.96
CA ALA A 63 -8.99 -12.28 9.91
C ALA A 63 -10.44 -11.77 10.02
N PRO A 64 -11.07 -11.71 11.22
CA PRO A 64 -12.39 -11.09 11.37
C PRO A 64 -12.42 -9.60 11.01
N GLU A 65 -11.38 -8.84 11.39
CA GLU A 65 -11.28 -7.41 11.08
C GLU A 65 -11.15 -7.19 9.56
N PHE A 66 -10.30 -7.95 8.90
CA PHE A 66 -10.13 -7.86 7.44
C PHE A 66 -11.38 -8.32 6.70
N LEU A 67 -12.12 -9.30 7.23
CA LEU A 67 -13.39 -9.72 6.65
C LEU A 67 -14.44 -8.61 6.78
N ASP A 68 -14.51 -7.96 7.94
CA ASP A 68 -15.41 -6.83 8.15
C ASP A 68 -15.10 -5.68 7.18
N GLU A 69 -13.82 -5.32 7.06
CA GLU A 69 -13.38 -4.29 6.11
C GLU A 69 -13.77 -4.65 4.66
N LEU A 70 -13.52 -5.89 4.24
CA LEU A 70 -13.85 -6.36 2.90
C LEU A 70 -15.36 -6.26 2.63
N LEU A 71 -16.21 -6.68 3.58
CA LEU A 71 -17.67 -6.67 3.40
C LEU A 71 -18.27 -5.25 3.45
N ASN A 72 -17.75 -4.40 4.33
CA ASN A 72 -18.28 -3.05 4.55
C ASN A 72 -17.73 -2.02 3.56
N HIS A 73 -16.48 -2.20 3.10
CA HIS A 73 -15.80 -1.24 2.23
C HIS A 73 -15.50 -1.80 0.83
N GLY A 74 -15.73 -3.09 0.58
CA GLY A 74 -15.37 -3.74 -0.67
C GLY A 74 -13.86 -3.93 -0.86
N HIS A 75 -13.07 -3.67 0.19
CA HIS A 75 -11.61 -3.68 0.14
C HIS A 75 -11.00 -3.86 1.53
N ILE A 76 -9.85 -4.50 1.63
CA ILE A 76 -9.09 -4.64 2.89
C ILE A 76 -8.00 -3.56 2.91
N TYR A 77 -8.25 -2.46 3.62
CA TYR A 77 -7.27 -1.39 3.80
C TYR A 77 -6.27 -1.71 4.91
N GLY A 78 -6.64 -2.60 5.83
CA GLY A 78 -5.90 -2.94 7.03
C GLY A 78 -5.75 -1.73 7.95
N TYR A 79 -6.86 -1.07 8.28
CA TYR A 79 -6.86 0.20 9.01
C TYR A 79 -6.04 0.17 10.28
N ARG A 80 -6.02 -0.96 11.00
CA ARG A 80 -5.18 -1.14 12.20
C ARG A 80 -3.69 -0.85 11.96
N PHE A 81 -3.20 -1.06 10.74
CA PHE A 81 -1.80 -0.81 10.39
C PHE A 81 -1.53 0.63 9.95
N ARG A 82 -2.53 1.51 9.89
CA ARG A 82 -2.31 2.92 9.61
C ARG A 82 -1.58 3.60 10.78
N PRO A 83 -0.52 4.38 10.54
CA PRO A 83 0.08 5.24 11.57
C PRO A 83 -0.94 6.23 12.16
N GLU A 84 -0.92 6.45 13.47
CA GLU A 84 -1.80 7.44 14.12
C GLU A 84 -1.43 8.88 13.71
N GLY A 85 -2.43 9.75 13.64
CA GLY A 85 -2.26 11.18 13.32
C GLY A 85 -2.14 11.47 11.82
N ARG A 86 -1.91 12.75 11.49
CA ARG A 86 -1.73 13.24 10.12
C ARG A 86 -0.38 12.77 9.56
N ILE A 87 -0.42 12.20 8.36
CA ILE A 87 0.76 11.90 7.55
C ILE A 87 0.98 13.09 6.63
N TYR A 88 2.22 13.56 6.45
CA TYR A 88 2.55 14.65 5.52
C TYR A 88 4.04 14.60 5.20
N GLY A 89 4.43 15.18 4.06
CA GLY A 89 5.83 15.27 3.65
C GLY A 89 6.62 16.19 4.57
N LYS A 90 7.58 15.64 5.32
CA LYS A 90 8.49 16.40 6.20
C LYS A 90 9.79 16.77 5.49
N PRO A 91 10.62 17.67 6.07
CA PRO A 91 12.01 17.83 5.64
C PRO A 91 12.74 16.48 5.53
N VAL A 92 13.47 16.26 4.43
CA VAL A 92 14.09 14.96 4.11
C VAL A 92 15.08 14.45 5.18
N ASN A 93 15.68 15.36 5.95
CA ASN A 93 16.57 15.05 7.05
C ASN A 93 15.88 14.44 8.28
N GLU A 94 14.55 14.58 8.41
CA GLU A 94 13.75 13.94 9.47
C GLU A 94 13.43 12.46 9.18
N TYR A 95 13.69 11.99 7.96
CA TYR A 95 13.45 10.60 7.58
C TYR A 95 14.67 9.71 7.86
N MET A 96 14.39 8.51 8.37
CA MET A 96 15.37 7.44 8.52
C MET A 96 15.66 6.82 7.15
N GLY A 97 16.91 6.42 6.90
CA GLY A 97 17.31 5.81 5.64
C GLY A 97 18.81 5.73 5.45
N LYS A 98 19.26 4.71 4.71
CA LYS A 98 20.67 4.49 4.36
C LYS A 98 21.14 5.30 3.15
N CYS A 99 20.22 5.82 2.33
CA CYS A 99 20.51 6.70 1.20
C CYS A 99 19.51 7.86 1.13
N LEU A 100 19.84 8.92 0.39
CA LEU A 100 19.00 10.11 0.26
C LEU A 100 17.73 9.81 -0.53
N GLU A 101 17.84 8.99 -1.57
CA GLU A 101 16.75 8.64 -2.47
C GLU A 101 15.63 7.92 -1.73
N GLY A 102 15.98 6.96 -0.85
CA GLY A 102 15.01 6.26 0.00
C GLY A 102 14.22 7.23 0.89
N LYS A 103 14.90 8.20 1.50
CA LYS A 103 14.27 9.24 2.31
C LYS A 103 13.36 10.14 1.46
N ALA A 104 13.84 10.58 0.30
CA ALA A 104 13.09 11.43 -0.61
C ALA A 104 11.82 10.75 -1.12
N PHE A 105 11.86 9.45 -1.47
CA PHE A 105 10.65 8.71 -1.83
C PHE A 105 9.63 8.69 -0.69
N GLN A 106 10.08 8.52 0.57
CA GLN A 106 9.15 8.53 1.70
C GLN A 106 8.52 9.92 1.90
N VAL A 107 9.26 11.02 1.71
CA VAL A 107 8.70 12.38 1.71
C VAL A 107 7.54 12.47 0.73
N MET A 108 7.75 11.99 -0.50
CA MET A 108 6.75 12.10 -1.57
C MET A 108 5.54 11.19 -1.33
N ILE A 109 5.75 9.98 -0.79
CA ILE A 109 4.67 9.07 -0.38
C ILE A 109 3.81 9.72 0.70
N ASP A 110 4.44 10.31 1.72
CA ASP A 110 3.72 10.95 2.81
C ASP A 110 2.97 12.21 2.33
N ASN A 111 3.54 12.96 1.38
CA ASN A 111 2.86 14.08 0.72
C ASN A 111 1.61 13.63 -0.04
N ASN A 112 1.69 12.52 -0.78
CA ASN A 112 0.54 11.93 -1.49
C ASN A 112 -0.58 11.45 -0.55
N LEU A 113 -0.28 11.23 0.73
CA LEU A 113 -1.22 10.79 1.77
C LEU A 113 -1.58 11.90 2.76
N ASP A 114 -1.12 13.13 2.51
CA ASP A 114 -1.45 14.27 3.34
C ASP A 114 -2.95 14.57 3.30
N PHE A 115 -3.53 14.92 4.43
CA PHE A 115 -4.95 15.26 4.56
C PHE A 115 -5.31 16.52 3.77
N GLU A 116 -4.34 17.39 3.52
CA GLU A 116 -4.50 18.59 2.68
C GLU A 116 -4.37 18.29 1.18
N THR A 117 -3.84 17.12 0.81
CA THR A 117 -3.50 16.77 -0.58
C THR A 117 -4.35 15.61 -1.11
N ALA A 118 -4.56 14.58 -0.30
CA ALA A 118 -5.18 13.34 -0.67
C ALA A 118 -6.71 13.41 -0.58
N LEU A 119 -7.39 12.85 -1.58
CA LEU A 119 -8.84 12.81 -1.64
C LEU A 119 -9.47 11.95 -0.54
N TYR A 120 -8.89 10.77 -0.28
CA TYR A 120 -9.31 9.85 0.79
C TYR A 120 -8.07 9.34 1.54
N PRO A 121 -7.48 10.16 2.43
CA PRO A 121 -6.18 9.85 3.04
C PRO A 121 -6.19 8.55 3.86
N TYR A 122 -7.33 8.19 4.45
CA TYR A 122 -7.48 6.95 5.22
C TYR A 122 -7.53 5.69 4.34
N GLU A 123 -7.94 5.83 3.07
CA GLU A 123 -8.04 4.75 2.09
C GLU A 123 -6.86 4.77 1.08
N LEU A 124 -5.81 5.53 1.39
CA LEU A 124 -4.59 5.68 0.58
C LEU A 124 -4.82 6.28 -0.83
N VAL A 125 -5.96 6.94 -1.05
CA VAL A 125 -6.33 7.52 -2.35
C VAL A 125 -5.93 8.99 -2.40
N THR A 126 -5.07 9.31 -3.35
CA THR A 126 -4.59 10.68 -3.55
C THR A 126 -5.56 11.49 -4.41
N TYR A 127 -6.02 10.97 -5.55
CA TYR A 127 -6.97 11.68 -6.43
C TYR A 127 -7.67 10.73 -7.41
N GLY A 128 -8.60 11.26 -8.21
CA GLY A 128 -9.30 10.49 -9.25
C GLY A 128 -10.21 9.39 -8.70
N GLU A 129 -10.77 9.56 -7.49
CA GLU A 129 -11.67 8.63 -6.76
C GLU A 129 -11.08 7.26 -6.36
N THR A 130 -10.12 6.74 -7.13
CA THR A 130 -9.49 5.42 -6.94
C THR A 130 -7.96 5.46 -7.05
N GLY A 131 -7.36 6.56 -7.50
CA GLY A 131 -5.91 6.72 -7.68
C GLY A 131 -5.18 6.65 -6.35
N ALA A 132 -4.55 5.52 -6.05
CA ALA A 132 -4.01 5.19 -4.73
C ALA A 132 -2.48 4.95 -4.74
N VAL A 133 -1.85 5.28 -3.62
CA VAL A 133 -0.40 5.14 -3.37
C VAL A 133 0.03 3.67 -3.34
N CYS A 134 -0.76 2.84 -2.64
CA CYS A 134 -0.67 1.38 -2.58
C CYS A 134 -2.01 0.83 -2.07
N GLN A 135 -2.17 -0.49 -2.01
CA GLN A 135 -3.48 -1.12 -1.77
C GLN A 135 -3.92 -1.07 -0.31
N ASN A 136 -2.98 -1.11 0.65
CA ASN A 136 -3.31 -1.19 2.07
C ASN A 136 -2.17 -0.66 2.96
N TRP A 137 -2.48 -0.45 4.24
CA TRP A 137 -1.54 0.10 5.21
C TRP A 137 -0.40 -0.85 5.59
N MET A 138 -0.58 -2.17 5.43
CA MET A 138 0.52 -3.13 5.57
C MET A 138 1.60 -2.88 4.50
N GLN A 139 1.18 -2.66 3.25
CA GLN A 139 2.08 -2.32 2.15
C GLN A 139 2.78 -0.98 2.40
N TYR A 140 2.07 0.07 2.84
CA TYR A 140 2.69 1.34 3.22
C TYR A 140 3.82 1.15 4.25
N ARG A 141 3.56 0.41 5.34
CA ARG A 141 4.56 0.16 6.38
C ARG A 141 5.75 -0.66 5.88
N LEU A 142 5.51 -1.63 5.01
CA LEU A 142 6.57 -2.43 4.39
C LEU A 142 7.40 -1.58 3.43
N ILE A 143 6.78 -0.81 2.54
CA ILE A 143 7.47 0.13 1.64
C ILE A 143 8.37 1.06 2.46
N LYS A 144 7.85 1.65 3.54
CA LYS A 144 8.65 2.47 4.45
C LYS A 144 9.88 1.73 4.99
N LYS A 145 9.70 0.52 5.55
CA LYS A 145 10.82 -0.30 6.06
C LYS A 145 11.83 -0.65 4.96
N TYR A 146 11.37 -0.88 3.72
CA TYR A 146 12.25 -1.08 2.57
C TYR A 146 13.00 0.21 2.22
N LEU A 147 12.34 1.36 2.11
CA LEU A 147 12.99 2.64 1.81
C LEU A 147 14.04 3.03 2.86
N GLU A 148 13.76 2.75 4.15
CA GLU A 148 14.73 2.93 5.23
C GLU A 148 16.00 2.06 5.08
N ASN A 149 15.87 0.90 4.44
CA ASN A 149 16.96 -0.05 4.22
C ASN A 149 17.56 -0.04 2.80
N LEU A 150 17.03 0.82 1.92
CA LEU A 150 17.46 0.95 0.54
C LEU A 150 18.90 1.45 0.47
N THR A 151 19.71 0.86 -0.41
CA THR A 151 21.11 1.26 -0.61
C THR A 151 21.39 1.51 -2.08
N HIS A 152 22.58 1.99 -2.41
CA HIS A 152 23.00 2.17 -3.81
C HIS A 152 23.30 0.86 -4.55
N GLU A 153 23.27 -0.29 -3.86
CA GLU A 153 23.51 -1.61 -4.43
C GLU A 153 22.23 -2.41 -4.73
N ASN A 154 21.06 -1.81 -4.45
CA ASN A 154 19.78 -2.46 -4.68
C ASN A 154 18.72 -1.52 -5.24
N THR A 155 17.71 -2.15 -5.84
CA THR A 155 16.49 -1.53 -6.34
C THR A 155 15.31 -2.23 -5.67
N LEU A 156 14.40 -1.44 -5.09
CA LEU A 156 13.12 -1.93 -4.62
C LEU A 156 12.18 -2.11 -5.82
N VAL A 157 11.60 -3.30 -5.97
CA VAL A 157 10.55 -3.55 -6.95
C VAL A 157 9.19 -3.57 -6.25
N CYS A 158 8.28 -2.71 -6.71
CA CYS A 158 6.90 -2.64 -6.26
C CYS A 158 5.97 -3.07 -7.40
N MET A 159 5.03 -3.96 -7.10
CA MET A 159 4.03 -4.48 -8.03
C MET A 159 2.64 -4.12 -7.54
N SER A 160 2.02 -3.13 -8.18
CA SER A 160 0.72 -2.59 -7.78
C SER A 160 0.67 -2.24 -6.30
N GLY A 161 1.70 -1.56 -5.78
CA GLY A 161 1.81 -1.24 -4.35
C GLY A 161 2.35 -2.36 -3.45
N HIS A 162 2.41 -3.61 -3.90
CA HIS A 162 3.09 -4.67 -3.14
C HIS A 162 4.61 -4.52 -3.27
N PRO A 163 5.37 -4.29 -2.17
CA PRO A 163 6.82 -4.28 -2.22
C PRO A 163 7.32 -5.73 -2.33
N LEU A 164 7.64 -6.17 -3.55
CA LEU A 164 8.11 -7.53 -3.82
C LEU A 164 9.43 -7.81 -3.11
N GLY A 165 10.33 -6.81 -3.11
CA GLY A 165 11.60 -6.87 -2.38
C GLY A 165 12.74 -6.16 -3.11
N PHE A 166 13.95 -6.37 -2.59
CA PHE A 166 15.17 -5.85 -3.17
C PHE A 166 15.77 -6.79 -4.19
N PHE A 167 16.26 -6.21 -5.28
CA PHE A 167 17.07 -6.87 -6.28
C PHE A 167 18.40 -6.14 -6.39
N LYS A 168 19.50 -6.89 -6.54
CA LYS A 168 20.84 -6.31 -6.69
C LYS A 168 20.85 -5.43 -7.94
N SER A 169 21.40 -4.22 -7.83
CA SER A 169 21.53 -3.28 -8.94
C SER A 169 22.78 -2.41 -8.80
N SER A 170 23.06 -1.60 -9.83
CA SER A 170 24.22 -0.70 -9.81
C SER A 170 23.84 0.66 -9.22
N PRO A 171 24.80 1.47 -8.72
CA PRO A 171 24.51 2.82 -8.25
C PRO A 171 23.78 3.72 -9.27
N ASN A 172 23.96 3.49 -10.57
CA ASN A 172 23.30 4.25 -11.64
C ASN A 172 21.89 3.74 -12.00
N SER A 173 21.45 2.62 -11.42
CA SER A 173 20.12 2.07 -11.63
C SER A 173 19.05 2.86 -10.85
N PRO A 174 17.78 2.87 -11.30
CA PRO A 174 16.68 3.39 -10.50
C PRO A 174 16.64 2.73 -9.13
N ARG A 175 16.40 3.52 -8.08
CA ARG A 175 16.31 3.03 -6.71
C ARG A 175 14.98 2.33 -6.42
N VAL A 176 13.93 2.68 -7.15
CA VAL A 176 12.62 2.01 -7.13
C VAL A 176 12.14 1.79 -8.56
N ILE A 177 11.58 0.60 -8.83
CA ILE A 177 10.75 0.32 -10.00
C ILE A 177 9.35 0.03 -9.48
N ASN A 178 8.37 0.82 -9.92
CA ASN A 178 6.99 0.67 -9.50
C ASN A 178 6.07 0.48 -10.71
N THR A 179 5.22 -0.54 -10.65
CA THR A 179 4.14 -0.76 -11.61
C THR A 179 2.80 -0.66 -10.89
N ASN A 180 1.75 -0.20 -11.57
CA ASN A 180 0.40 -0.15 -11.01
C ASN A 180 -0.62 -0.60 -12.04
N GLY A 181 -1.44 -1.60 -11.68
CA GLY A 181 -2.58 -2.01 -12.48
C GLY A 181 -2.24 -2.61 -13.84
N LEU A 182 -1.06 -3.21 -14.00
CA LEU A 182 -0.72 -3.92 -15.24
C LEU A 182 -1.54 -5.20 -15.33
N MET A 183 -2.52 -5.21 -16.23
CA MET A 183 -3.40 -6.34 -16.52
C MET A 183 -3.02 -6.98 -17.85
N ILE A 184 -3.33 -8.27 -18.02
CA ILE A 184 -3.29 -8.91 -19.34
C ILE A 184 -4.47 -8.35 -20.14
N GLY A 185 -4.26 -8.00 -21.41
CA GLY A 185 -5.24 -7.27 -22.22
C GLY A 185 -6.67 -7.86 -22.24
N GLU A 186 -6.81 -9.19 -22.22
CA GLU A 186 -8.12 -9.86 -22.12
C GLU A 186 -8.88 -9.51 -20.83
N PHE A 187 -8.15 -9.30 -19.73
CA PHE A 187 -8.67 -8.98 -18.40
C PHE A 187 -8.53 -7.48 -18.06
N ASP A 188 -8.13 -6.64 -19.02
CA ASP A 188 -8.00 -5.19 -18.82
C ASP A 188 -9.36 -4.50 -19.01
N ASN A 189 -10.30 -4.86 -18.14
CA ASN A 189 -11.65 -4.33 -18.10
C ASN A 189 -12.05 -4.03 -16.65
N GLN A 190 -13.11 -3.24 -16.48
CA GLN A 190 -13.51 -2.73 -15.15
C GLN A 190 -13.90 -3.84 -14.17
N GLU A 191 -14.59 -4.88 -14.64
CA GLU A 191 -15.06 -5.99 -13.79
C GLU A 191 -13.88 -6.80 -13.24
N ASP A 192 -12.97 -7.22 -14.11
CA ASP A 192 -11.78 -7.97 -13.73
C ASP A 192 -10.82 -7.13 -12.89
N PHE A 193 -10.71 -5.82 -13.18
CA PHE A 193 -9.93 -4.91 -12.35
C PHE A 193 -10.51 -4.76 -10.95
N ASN A 194 -11.83 -4.57 -10.81
CA ASN A 194 -12.49 -4.46 -9.49
C ASN A 194 -12.32 -5.74 -8.67
N ARG A 195 -12.44 -6.90 -9.32
CA ARG A 195 -12.16 -8.22 -8.74
C ARG A 195 -10.70 -8.34 -8.28
N ALA A 196 -9.74 -7.96 -9.12
CA ALA A 196 -8.31 -8.01 -8.82
C ALA A 196 -7.91 -7.05 -7.69
N ASN A 197 -8.52 -5.86 -7.64
CA ASN A 197 -8.32 -4.90 -6.56
C ASN A 197 -8.83 -5.43 -5.22
N ALA A 198 -10.06 -5.97 -5.17
CA ALA A 198 -10.63 -6.55 -3.95
C ALA A 198 -9.87 -7.80 -3.47
N LEU A 199 -9.29 -8.58 -4.38
CA LEU A 199 -8.39 -9.70 -4.06
C LEU A 199 -7.02 -9.25 -3.54
N GLY A 200 -6.67 -7.97 -3.62
CA GLY A 200 -5.37 -7.44 -3.21
C GLY A 200 -4.23 -7.84 -4.16
N VAL A 201 -4.51 -7.87 -5.47
CA VAL A 201 -3.52 -8.21 -6.52
C VAL A 201 -3.38 -7.14 -7.62
N ALA A 202 -4.24 -6.10 -7.62
CA ALA A 202 -4.12 -4.93 -8.48
C ALA A 202 -4.30 -3.63 -7.67
N ASN A 203 -3.76 -2.52 -8.19
CA ASN A 203 -3.88 -1.18 -7.62
C ASN A 203 -3.99 -0.18 -8.75
N TYR A 204 -4.95 0.74 -8.69
CA TYR A 204 -5.03 1.82 -9.66
C TYR A 204 -4.17 2.98 -9.15
N GLY A 205 -2.96 3.12 -9.70
CA GLY A 205 -2.04 4.18 -9.28
C GLY A 205 -2.30 5.53 -9.95
N GLN A 206 -3.24 5.57 -10.90
CA GLN A 206 -3.34 6.63 -11.89
C GLN A 206 -1.96 7.08 -12.41
N MET A 207 -1.69 8.40 -12.56
CA MET A 207 -0.38 8.88 -13.01
C MET A 207 0.57 9.12 -11.82
N THR A 208 0.16 9.97 -10.89
CA THR A 208 1.06 10.50 -9.84
C THR A 208 0.73 10.01 -8.44
N ALA A 209 -0.41 9.32 -8.25
CA ALA A 209 -0.81 8.75 -6.96
C ALA A 209 0.08 7.55 -6.62
N GLY A 210 0.07 6.52 -7.46
CA GLY A 210 0.98 5.38 -7.40
C GLY A 210 2.39 5.73 -7.89
N GLY A 211 2.56 6.84 -8.63
CA GLY A 211 3.88 7.36 -8.99
C GLY A 211 4.61 8.08 -7.85
N TRP A 212 3.93 8.32 -6.72
CA TRP A 212 4.46 9.04 -5.54
C TRP A 212 5.04 10.41 -5.89
N MET A 213 4.27 11.22 -6.62
CA MET A 213 4.74 12.54 -7.07
C MET A 213 3.59 13.53 -7.31
N TYR A 214 2.46 13.36 -6.62
CA TYR A 214 1.35 14.31 -6.73
C TYR A 214 1.63 15.54 -5.86
N ILE A 215 1.36 16.73 -6.39
CA ILE A 215 1.70 18.02 -5.76
C ILE A 215 0.47 18.92 -5.58
N GLY A 216 -0.72 18.34 -5.57
CA GLY A 216 -1.97 19.09 -5.52
C GLY A 216 -2.39 19.67 -6.88
N PRO A 217 -3.36 20.59 -6.88
CA PRO A 217 -4.03 21.06 -8.10
C PRO A 217 -3.14 21.92 -9.00
N GLN A 218 -2.03 22.48 -8.50
CA GLN A 218 -1.11 23.31 -9.29
C GLN A 218 -0.61 22.60 -10.57
N GLY A 219 -0.51 21.28 -10.57
CA GLY A 219 -0.08 20.53 -11.77
C GLY A 219 -1.10 20.52 -12.93
N ILE A 220 -2.34 20.97 -12.71
CA ILE A 220 -3.41 21.04 -13.72
C ILE A 220 -3.75 22.50 -14.10
N VAL A 221 -3.55 23.45 -13.17
CA VAL A 221 -3.89 24.88 -13.33
C VAL A 221 -3.05 25.55 -14.41
#